data_AF-A0A5J5SBK4-F1
#
_entry.id   AF-A0A5J5SBK4-F1
#
_cell.length_a   1.000
_cell.length_b   1.000
_cell.length_c   1.000
_cell.angle_alpha   90.00
_cell.angle_beta   90.00
_cell.angle_gamma   90.00
#
_symmetry.space_group_name_H-M   'P 1'
#
loop_
_entity.id
_entity.type
_entity.pdbx_description
1 polymer ?
#
loop_
_entity_poly.entity_id
_entity_poly.type
_entity_poly.pdbx_seq_one_letter_code
_entity_poly.pdbx_strand_id
1 'polypeptide(L)'
;MGENGNAAALHTAINAVQALGRGFDVNYDTRLLYCKGVMGSRIVEIDEEHVRDIYLDDQIVLPNISRDIRSSKESIGRRSSGVCNFHEMVEYFNKKANVSGGFALGSFNSVFSFTGSTNIDAATTKMLSMDGFYIPLAKLQLTRSPLVLQEKVKRAVPTSWDPSSLASFIENFGTHVVTSVTIGGKDVIYIKQHHSSPLSTMEIKNYVQDIRNQRFSDKESHTSSGQIKLKDKGLDPGLFNSQGIYPQPSNAPCLNGKEDVTVIFRRRGGDDLEQNHTQWAKTVRSSPDVIEMTFYPITALLDGVAGKEHLTRAISLYLEYKPPVEELRYFLEFQIPRIWAPVQDKIPGHQRKEPVCPSLQFSMMGQKLYVSQEQVSVGRKPVTGLQLRLEGIKQNRLSIHLQHLASLPKILLPHWDTHVAIGAPKWQGPEEQDSRWFEPVKWKNFSHVSTAPIENPETFIGDLSGVYIVTGAQLGVWNFGSRNVLYMRLLYSRLPCCTIRRSLWDHCPNDKLKKVVATIGTTNSGDSSSGSQENVVNKLAKFVDMSEMSKGPQDPPSHWLVTGGKLGVEKGKIILRVKYSLLNY
;
A
#
# COMPACT_ATOMS: atom_id res chain seq x y z
N MET A 1 -15.69 -44.75 -7.85
CA MET A 1 -15.46 -43.46 -7.17
C MET A 1 -16.10 -43.59 -5.79
N GLY A 2 -15.30 -44.01 -4.81
CA GLY A 2 -15.78 -44.54 -3.53
C GLY A 2 -15.97 -43.49 -2.44
N GLU A 3 -16.53 -43.94 -1.32
CA GLU A 3 -16.96 -43.21 -0.10
C GLU A 3 -16.09 -41.99 0.31
N ASN A 4 -14.77 -42.03 0.05
CA ASN A 4 -13.84 -40.93 0.36
C ASN A 4 -14.12 -39.61 -0.38
N GLY A 5 -14.64 -39.64 -1.62
CA GLY A 5 -14.95 -38.42 -2.37
C GLY A 5 -16.13 -37.64 -1.80
N ASN A 6 -17.13 -38.35 -1.28
CA ASN A 6 -18.28 -37.71 -0.64
C ASN A 6 -17.90 -37.11 0.71
N ALA A 7 -16.94 -37.71 1.42
CA ALA A 7 -16.43 -37.19 2.69
C ALA A 7 -15.74 -35.82 2.53
N ALA A 8 -14.90 -35.65 1.50
CA ALA A 8 -14.23 -34.37 1.25
C ALA A 8 -15.23 -33.26 0.89
N ALA A 9 -16.19 -33.56 0.01
CA ALA A 9 -17.23 -32.61 -0.39
C ALA A 9 -18.12 -32.21 0.80
N LEU A 10 -18.53 -33.18 1.62
CA LEU A 10 -19.29 -32.94 2.85
C LEU A 10 -18.50 -32.06 3.83
N HIS A 11 -17.21 -32.36 4.04
CA HIS A 11 -16.36 -31.57 4.93
C HIS A 11 -16.20 -30.11 4.46
N THR A 12 -15.95 -29.88 3.16
CA THR A 12 -15.89 -28.52 2.60
C THR A 12 -17.21 -27.77 2.80
N ALA A 13 -18.34 -28.45 2.58
CA ALA A 13 -19.66 -27.86 2.76
C ALA A 13 -19.95 -27.50 4.23
N ILE A 14 -19.63 -28.39 5.19
CA ILE A 14 -19.77 -28.10 6.63
C ILE A 14 -18.90 -26.89 7.02
N ASN A 15 -17.65 -26.83 6.57
CA ASN A 15 -16.76 -25.71 6.84
C ASN A 15 -17.28 -24.39 6.24
N ALA A 16 -17.90 -24.45 5.05
CA ALA A 16 -18.54 -23.31 4.43
C ALA A 16 -19.75 -22.81 5.25
N VAL A 17 -20.59 -23.70 5.78
CA VAL A 17 -21.69 -23.33 6.71
C VAL A 17 -21.14 -22.70 7.98
N GLN A 18 -20.10 -23.29 8.57
CA GLN A 18 -19.49 -22.78 9.81
C GLN A 18 -18.83 -21.40 9.61
N ALA A 19 -18.45 -21.05 8.38
CA ALA A 19 -17.90 -19.75 8.05
C ALA A 19 -18.95 -18.64 7.96
N LEU A 20 -20.20 -18.96 7.66
CA LEU A 20 -21.28 -17.98 7.57
C LEU A 20 -21.48 -17.26 8.92
N GLY A 21 -21.52 -15.94 8.86
CA GLY A 21 -21.67 -15.09 10.04
C GLY A 21 -20.40 -14.90 10.86
N ARG A 22 -19.25 -15.40 10.40
CA ARG A 22 -17.94 -15.10 11.00
C ARG A 22 -17.37 -13.79 10.47
N GLY A 23 -16.49 -13.21 11.28
CA GLY A 23 -15.64 -12.10 10.88
C GLY A 23 -14.65 -12.52 9.81
N PHE A 24 -14.31 -11.60 8.92
CA PHE A 24 -13.38 -11.83 7.83
C PHE A 24 -12.61 -10.57 7.53
N ASP A 25 -11.34 -10.73 7.21
CA ASP A 25 -10.51 -9.64 6.75
C ASP A 25 -10.33 -9.72 5.23
N VAL A 26 -11.01 -8.80 4.54
CA VAL A 26 -11.08 -8.78 3.08
C VAL A 26 -9.78 -8.33 2.40
N ASN A 27 -8.74 -7.97 3.16
CA ASN A 27 -7.38 -7.83 2.63
C ASN A 27 -6.70 -9.18 2.34
N TYR A 28 -7.25 -10.29 2.83
CA TYR A 28 -6.79 -11.64 2.50
C TYR A 28 -7.58 -12.28 1.35
N ASP A 29 -7.03 -13.38 0.83
CA ASP A 29 -7.68 -14.23 -0.17
C ASP A 29 -8.92 -14.93 0.40
N THR A 30 -9.87 -15.37 -0.43
CA THR A 30 -11.15 -16.00 -0.01
C THR A 30 -11.00 -17.44 0.47
N ARG A 31 -10.00 -17.72 1.31
CA ARG A 31 -9.80 -19.04 1.96
C ARG A 31 -10.43 -19.01 3.35
N LEU A 32 -11.08 -20.12 3.72
CA LEU A 32 -11.77 -20.24 5.01
C LEU A 32 -10.82 -20.09 6.21
N LEU A 33 -9.52 -20.36 6.02
CA LEU A 33 -8.49 -20.17 7.04
C LEU A 33 -8.35 -18.72 7.51
N TYR A 34 -8.78 -17.75 6.71
CA TYR A 34 -8.74 -16.32 7.07
C TYR A 34 -10.02 -15.84 7.79
N CYS A 35 -10.99 -16.73 8.02
CA CYS A 35 -12.12 -16.40 8.88
C CYS A 35 -11.63 -16.20 10.32
N LYS A 36 -12.16 -15.16 10.97
CA LYS A 36 -11.77 -14.74 12.31
C LYS A 36 -12.44 -15.56 13.41
N GLY A 37 -11.79 -15.61 14.57
CA GLY A 37 -12.18 -16.44 15.71
C GLY A 37 -11.98 -17.95 15.49
N VAL A 38 -12.44 -18.77 16.42
CA VAL A 38 -12.40 -20.23 16.32
C VAL A 38 -13.49 -20.77 15.37
N MET A 39 -13.38 -22.04 14.97
CA MET A 39 -14.44 -22.68 14.18
C MET A 39 -15.79 -22.59 14.91
N GLY A 40 -16.82 -22.11 14.21
CA GLY A 40 -18.16 -21.88 14.77
C GLY A 40 -18.34 -20.57 15.55
N SER A 41 -17.28 -19.79 15.84
CA SER A 41 -17.43 -18.50 16.54
C SER A 41 -17.98 -17.42 15.60
N ARG A 42 -19.29 -17.28 15.55
CA ARG A 42 -19.98 -16.25 14.79
C ARG A 42 -19.90 -14.90 15.49
N ILE A 43 -19.94 -13.83 14.69
CA ILE A 43 -20.02 -12.43 15.16
C ILE A 43 -21.42 -11.85 14.98
N VAL A 44 -22.28 -12.52 14.20
CA VAL A 44 -23.70 -12.23 14.08
C VAL A 44 -24.54 -13.29 14.79
N GLU A 45 -25.77 -12.91 15.15
CA GLU A 45 -26.78 -13.80 15.71
C GLU A 45 -27.38 -14.67 14.60
N ILE A 46 -27.40 -15.97 14.85
CA ILE A 46 -28.02 -16.98 13.99
C ILE A 46 -28.87 -17.88 14.88
N ASP A 47 -30.05 -18.26 14.39
CA ASP A 47 -30.95 -19.15 15.11
C ASP A 47 -30.37 -20.58 15.19
N GLU A 48 -29.96 -21.00 16.38
CA GLU A 48 -29.41 -22.33 16.63
C GLU A 48 -30.47 -23.33 17.15
N GLU A 49 -31.66 -22.85 17.52
CA GLU A 49 -32.75 -23.70 18.02
C GLU A 49 -33.50 -24.37 16.87
N HIS A 50 -33.73 -23.63 15.77
CA HIS A 50 -34.49 -24.11 14.63
C HIS A 50 -33.56 -24.60 13.51
N VAL A 51 -33.30 -25.90 13.53
CA VAL A 51 -32.44 -26.58 12.57
C VAL A 51 -33.21 -27.44 11.57
N ARG A 52 -32.64 -27.63 10.38
CA ARG A 52 -33.12 -28.50 9.32
C ARG A 52 -31.97 -29.12 8.53
N ASP A 53 -32.25 -30.19 7.82
CA ASP A 53 -31.30 -30.77 6.89
C ASP A 53 -31.32 -30.04 5.55
N ILE A 54 -30.14 -29.81 4.97
CA ILE A 54 -29.97 -29.20 3.64
C ILE A 54 -29.36 -30.23 2.69
N TYR A 55 -30.08 -30.53 1.62
CA TYR A 55 -29.63 -31.42 0.55
C TYR A 55 -28.90 -30.59 -0.53
N LEU A 56 -27.63 -30.88 -0.77
CA LEU A 56 -26.85 -30.21 -1.83
C LEU A 56 -27.04 -30.92 -3.17
N ASP A 57 -27.01 -32.25 -3.12
CA ASP A 57 -27.32 -33.17 -4.21
C ASP A 57 -27.97 -34.44 -3.64
N ASP A 58 -28.15 -35.47 -4.46
CA ASP A 58 -28.79 -36.73 -4.07
C ASP A 58 -27.95 -37.55 -3.07
N GLN A 59 -26.68 -37.17 -2.82
CA GLN A 59 -25.72 -37.94 -2.02
C GLN A 59 -25.20 -37.17 -0.79
N ILE A 60 -25.23 -35.84 -0.79
CA ILE A 60 -24.66 -34.98 0.24
C ILE A 60 -25.79 -34.27 1.00
N VAL A 61 -25.95 -34.66 2.26
CA VAL A 61 -26.88 -34.06 3.22
C VAL A 61 -26.09 -33.35 4.31
N LEU A 62 -26.41 -32.08 4.54
CA LEU A 62 -25.90 -31.29 5.65
C LEU A 62 -26.91 -31.34 6.80
N PRO A 63 -26.63 -32.05 7.90
CA PRO A 63 -27.57 -32.16 9.00
C PRO A 63 -27.53 -30.93 9.92
N ASN A 64 -28.62 -30.68 10.64
CA ASN A 64 -28.69 -29.71 11.73
C ASN A 64 -28.27 -28.27 11.35
N ILE A 65 -28.67 -27.81 10.17
CA ILE A 65 -28.35 -26.47 9.69
C ILE A 65 -29.44 -25.48 10.10
N SER A 66 -29.04 -24.34 10.64
CA SER A 66 -29.95 -23.24 10.99
C SER A 66 -30.88 -22.87 9.82
N ARG A 67 -32.15 -22.59 10.14
CA ARG A 67 -33.13 -22.07 9.17
C ARG A 67 -32.71 -20.76 8.49
N ASP A 68 -31.82 -20.00 9.13
CA ASP A 68 -31.25 -18.73 8.63
C ASP A 68 -30.22 -18.94 7.51
N ILE A 69 -29.91 -20.19 7.15
CA ILE A 69 -29.01 -20.55 6.06
C ILE A 69 -29.80 -21.24 4.95
N ARG A 70 -29.63 -20.75 3.73
CA ARG A 70 -30.16 -21.38 2.51
C ARG A 70 -29.04 -21.92 1.64
N SER A 71 -29.33 -23.00 0.93
CA SER A 71 -28.52 -23.46 -0.20
C SER A 71 -29.22 -23.08 -1.51
N SER A 72 -28.43 -22.71 -2.50
CA SER A 72 -28.89 -22.45 -3.87
C SER A 72 -27.88 -23.02 -4.86
N LYS A 73 -28.36 -23.45 -6.03
CA LYS A 73 -27.51 -23.90 -7.14
C LYS A 73 -27.25 -22.72 -8.07
N GLU A 74 -25.99 -22.48 -8.40
CA GLU A 74 -25.61 -21.53 -9.46
C GLU A 74 -25.36 -22.30 -10.76
N SER A 75 -25.50 -21.63 -11.90
CA SER A 75 -25.21 -22.25 -13.19
C SER A 75 -23.71 -22.43 -13.40
N ILE A 76 -23.34 -23.60 -13.93
CA ILE A 76 -22.02 -23.83 -14.50
C ILE A 76 -21.89 -22.91 -15.69
N GLY A 77 -20.77 -22.21 -15.79
CA GLY A 77 -20.60 -21.25 -16.85
C GLY A 77 -19.21 -20.67 -16.92
N ARG A 78 -18.92 -20.17 -18.11
CA ARG A 78 -17.71 -19.41 -18.37
C ARG A 78 -17.92 -17.95 -17.98
N ARG A 79 -16.93 -17.38 -17.32
CA ARG A 79 -16.93 -15.98 -16.90
C ARG A 79 -15.69 -15.30 -17.49
N SER A 80 -15.90 -14.16 -18.13
CA SER A 80 -14.84 -13.32 -18.70
C SER A 80 -15.07 -11.87 -18.28
N SER A 81 -14.01 -11.17 -17.92
CA SER A 81 -14.05 -9.73 -17.63
C SER A 81 -13.88 -8.88 -18.89
N GLY A 82 -13.48 -9.48 -20.01
CA GLY A 82 -12.85 -8.73 -21.09
C GLY A 82 -11.50 -8.13 -20.65
N VAL A 83 -11.07 -7.09 -21.35
CA VAL A 83 -9.83 -6.37 -21.04
C VAL A 83 -10.22 -5.02 -20.46
N CYS A 84 -9.77 -4.74 -19.23
CA CYS A 84 -10.14 -3.55 -18.49
C CYS A 84 -8.92 -2.98 -17.74
N ASN A 85 -9.01 -1.72 -17.32
CA ASN A 85 -7.95 -1.10 -16.53
C ASN A 85 -7.94 -1.61 -15.08
N PHE A 86 -6.95 -1.19 -14.30
CA PHE A 86 -6.80 -1.62 -12.90
C PHE A 86 -8.06 -1.36 -12.05
N HIS A 87 -8.63 -0.15 -12.12
CA HIS A 87 -9.76 0.26 -11.29
C HIS A 87 -11.05 -0.47 -11.70
N GLU A 88 -11.31 -0.63 -13.00
CA GLU A 88 -12.44 -1.39 -13.52
C GLU A 88 -12.39 -2.86 -13.06
N MET A 89 -11.21 -3.47 -13.04
CA MET A 89 -11.05 -4.84 -12.55
C MET A 89 -11.26 -4.91 -11.02
N VAL A 90 -10.79 -3.92 -10.26
CA VAL A 90 -11.07 -3.83 -8.82
C VAL A 90 -12.57 -3.75 -8.57
N GLU A 91 -13.29 -2.89 -9.28
CA GLU A 91 -14.75 -2.78 -9.19
C GLU A 91 -15.46 -4.08 -9.55
N TYR A 92 -14.98 -4.79 -10.57
CA TYR A 92 -15.50 -6.11 -10.96
C TYR A 92 -15.39 -7.13 -9.82
N PHE A 93 -14.25 -7.20 -9.14
CA PHE A 93 -14.06 -8.09 -7.99
C PHE A 93 -14.90 -7.65 -6.78
N ASN A 94 -14.96 -6.35 -6.50
CA ASN A 94 -15.71 -5.80 -5.38
C ASN A 94 -17.21 -6.06 -5.54
N LYS A 95 -17.75 -5.85 -6.75
CA LYS A 95 -19.15 -6.16 -7.09
C LYS A 95 -19.47 -7.65 -6.90
N LYS A 96 -18.58 -8.55 -7.33
CA LYS A 96 -18.75 -10.00 -7.12
C LYS A 96 -18.75 -10.38 -5.64
N ALA A 97 -17.94 -9.72 -4.83
CA ALA A 97 -17.83 -9.97 -3.40
C ALA A 97 -18.92 -9.24 -2.57
N ASN A 98 -19.82 -8.50 -3.21
CA ASN A 98 -20.81 -7.63 -2.55
C ASN A 98 -20.17 -6.59 -1.60
N VAL A 99 -19.00 -6.07 -1.99
CA VAL A 99 -18.27 -5.05 -1.24
C VAL A 99 -18.41 -3.71 -1.97
N SER A 100 -18.84 -2.68 -1.25
CA SER A 100 -18.85 -1.30 -1.73
C SER A 100 -17.53 -0.62 -1.36
N GLY A 101 -16.82 -0.07 -2.35
CA GLY A 101 -15.58 0.70 -2.13
C GLY A 101 -14.62 0.64 -3.31
N GLY A 102 -13.64 1.55 -3.31
CA GLY A 102 -12.59 1.65 -4.34
C GLY A 102 -11.26 0.96 -3.98
N PHE A 103 -11.20 0.24 -2.86
CA PHE A 103 -9.98 -0.48 -2.45
C PHE A 103 -9.92 -1.88 -3.09
N ALA A 104 -8.71 -2.33 -3.38
CA ALA A 104 -8.47 -3.63 -4.02
C ALA A 104 -8.51 -4.78 -2.99
N LEU A 105 -9.46 -5.71 -3.13
CA LEU A 105 -9.60 -6.88 -2.24
C LEU A 105 -8.36 -7.78 -2.25
N GLY A 106 -8.15 -8.52 -1.16
CA GLY A 106 -7.10 -9.53 -1.06
C GLY A 106 -7.19 -10.63 -2.10
N SER A 107 -8.41 -11.03 -2.45
CA SER A 107 -8.66 -11.98 -3.54
C SER A 107 -8.19 -11.45 -4.89
N PHE A 108 -8.40 -10.16 -5.18
CA PHE A 108 -7.88 -9.50 -6.38
C PHE A 108 -6.35 -9.44 -6.37
N ASN A 109 -5.73 -9.04 -5.25
CA ASN A 109 -4.27 -8.95 -5.15
C ASN A 109 -3.63 -10.35 -5.31
N SER A 110 -4.21 -11.36 -4.69
CA SER A 110 -3.75 -12.75 -4.73
C SER A 110 -3.76 -13.33 -6.15
N VAL A 111 -4.85 -13.14 -6.92
CA VAL A 111 -4.96 -13.75 -8.25
C VAL A 111 -4.04 -13.08 -9.29
N PHE A 112 -3.78 -11.77 -9.18
CA PHE A 112 -2.87 -11.04 -10.08
C PHE A 112 -1.42 -10.93 -9.54
N SER A 113 -1.15 -11.54 -8.39
CA SER A 113 0.14 -11.50 -7.69
C SER A 113 0.63 -10.06 -7.43
N PHE A 114 -0.28 -9.18 -7.00
CA PHE A 114 0.05 -7.83 -6.54
C PHE A 114 0.58 -7.87 -5.11
N THR A 115 1.68 -7.16 -4.86
CA THR A 115 2.36 -7.11 -3.56
C THR A 115 2.74 -5.68 -3.15
N GLY A 116 2.51 -4.70 -4.03
CA GLY A 116 2.85 -3.31 -3.79
C GLY A 116 1.73 -2.54 -3.09
N SER A 117 1.91 -1.23 -2.94
CA SER A 117 0.79 -0.36 -2.60
C SER A 117 -0.13 -0.22 -3.81
N THR A 118 -1.43 -0.03 -3.56
CA THR A 118 -2.45 0.05 -4.61
C THR A 118 -2.09 1.10 -5.68
N ASN A 119 -1.49 2.23 -5.28
CA ASN A 119 -1.04 3.28 -6.20
C ASN A 119 0.11 2.84 -7.12
N ILE A 120 1.07 2.07 -6.59
CA ILE A 120 2.21 1.57 -7.37
C ILE A 120 1.74 0.49 -8.35
N ASP A 121 0.90 -0.42 -7.88
CA ASP A 121 0.35 -1.52 -8.69
C ASP A 121 -0.55 -0.97 -9.80
N ALA A 122 -1.37 0.03 -9.51
CA ALA A 122 -2.17 0.74 -10.52
C ALA A 122 -1.29 1.46 -11.54
N ALA A 123 -0.24 2.18 -11.11
CA ALA A 123 0.63 2.94 -12.00
C ALA A 123 1.48 2.07 -12.94
N THR A 124 1.80 0.85 -12.52
CA THR A 124 2.59 -0.11 -13.31
C THR A 124 1.73 -0.95 -14.25
N THR A 125 0.43 -1.06 -13.99
CA THR A 125 -0.50 -1.89 -14.74
C THR A 125 -1.17 -1.10 -15.87
N LYS A 126 -1.04 -1.60 -17.11
CA LYS A 126 -1.75 -1.06 -18.28
C LYS A 126 -3.17 -1.60 -18.36
N MET A 127 -3.30 -2.92 -18.47
CA MET A 127 -4.56 -3.62 -18.63
C MET A 127 -4.54 -4.94 -17.87
N LEU A 128 -5.72 -5.39 -17.43
CA LEU A 128 -5.96 -6.68 -16.80
C LEU A 128 -7.06 -7.44 -17.55
N SER A 129 -6.99 -8.76 -17.52
CA SER A 129 -8.04 -9.63 -18.04
C SER A 129 -8.17 -10.91 -17.23
N MET A 130 -9.39 -11.40 -17.09
CA MET A 130 -9.73 -12.69 -16.50
C MET A 130 -10.63 -13.45 -17.46
N ASP A 131 -10.33 -14.72 -17.70
CA ASP A 131 -11.20 -15.64 -18.41
C ASP A 131 -11.11 -17.05 -17.82
N GLY A 132 -12.24 -17.66 -17.47
CA GLY A 132 -12.22 -18.99 -16.88
C GLY A 132 -13.58 -19.64 -16.71
N PHE A 133 -13.55 -20.93 -16.39
CA PHE A 133 -14.72 -21.76 -16.13
C PHE A 133 -14.98 -21.88 -14.63
N TYR A 134 -16.25 -21.79 -14.26
CA TYR A 134 -16.72 -21.92 -12.89
C TYR A 134 -17.74 -23.07 -12.85
N ILE A 135 -17.51 -24.00 -11.93
CA ILE A 135 -18.34 -25.16 -11.65
C ILE A 135 -18.82 -25.04 -10.20
N PRO A 136 -19.78 -24.15 -9.91
CA PRO A 136 -20.38 -24.05 -8.58
C PRO A 136 -21.24 -25.29 -8.31
N LEU A 137 -21.05 -25.90 -7.15
CA LEU A 137 -21.88 -27.03 -6.70
C LEU A 137 -23.00 -26.57 -5.77
N ALA A 138 -22.68 -25.68 -4.84
CA ALA A 138 -23.64 -25.09 -3.93
C ALA A 138 -23.19 -23.71 -3.46
N LYS A 139 -24.15 -22.80 -3.34
CA LYS A 139 -24.00 -21.51 -2.68
C LYS A 139 -24.79 -21.52 -1.38
N LEU A 140 -24.08 -21.45 -0.27
CA LEU A 140 -24.62 -21.34 1.07
C LEU A 140 -24.66 -19.87 1.47
N GLN A 141 -25.82 -19.37 1.91
CA GLN A 141 -26.03 -17.95 2.17
C GLN A 141 -26.92 -17.71 3.39
N LEU A 142 -26.60 -16.66 4.14
CA LEU A 142 -27.47 -16.13 5.20
C LEU A 142 -28.72 -15.47 4.61
N THR A 143 -29.89 -15.86 5.10
CA THR A 143 -31.19 -15.29 4.70
C THR A 143 -31.71 -14.24 5.68
N ARG A 144 -31.16 -14.21 6.90
CA ARG A 144 -31.57 -13.28 7.95
C ARG A 144 -31.31 -11.83 7.54
N SER A 145 -32.37 -11.02 7.55
CA SER A 145 -32.33 -9.58 7.30
C SER A 145 -33.29 -8.87 8.28
N PRO A 146 -32.82 -7.91 9.09
CA PRO A 146 -31.44 -7.43 9.17
C PRO A 146 -30.51 -8.44 9.87
N LEU A 147 -29.23 -8.41 9.50
CA LEU A 147 -28.18 -9.08 10.28
C LEU A 147 -27.98 -8.33 11.59
N VAL A 148 -27.81 -9.05 12.70
CA VAL A 148 -27.62 -8.45 14.03
C VAL A 148 -26.27 -8.93 14.58
N LEU A 149 -25.40 -7.99 14.96
CA LEU A 149 -24.14 -8.33 15.63
C LEU A 149 -24.40 -8.81 17.06
N GLN A 150 -23.65 -9.82 17.48
CA GLN A 150 -23.65 -10.28 18.86
C GLN A 150 -23.20 -9.15 19.79
N GLU A 151 -23.81 -9.11 20.98
CA GLU A 151 -23.56 -8.06 21.97
C GLU A 151 -22.08 -7.95 22.38
N LYS A 152 -21.37 -9.08 22.44
CA LYS A 152 -19.92 -9.10 22.72
C LYS A 152 -19.09 -8.31 21.71
N VAL A 153 -19.52 -8.26 20.44
CA VAL A 153 -18.83 -7.55 19.36
C VAL A 153 -19.13 -6.05 19.47
N LYS A 154 -20.38 -5.69 19.75
CA LYS A 154 -20.78 -4.29 19.98
C LYS A 154 -20.01 -3.67 21.15
N ARG A 155 -19.86 -4.41 22.25
CA ARG A 155 -19.09 -3.96 23.42
C ARG A 155 -17.59 -3.84 23.18
N ALA A 156 -17.05 -4.54 22.18
CA ALA A 156 -15.64 -4.46 21.83
C ALA A 156 -15.30 -3.22 20.98
N VAL A 157 -16.30 -2.46 20.51
CA VAL A 157 -16.09 -1.24 19.73
C VAL A 157 -15.49 -0.16 20.62
N PRO A 158 -14.30 0.38 20.29
CA PRO A 158 -13.69 1.45 21.08
C PRO A 158 -14.51 2.74 21.01
N THR A 159 -14.72 3.38 22.16
CA THR A 159 -15.52 4.63 22.26
C THR A 159 -14.76 5.88 21.81
N SER A 160 -13.44 5.79 21.64
CA SER A 160 -12.58 6.89 21.20
C SER A 160 -11.53 6.38 20.22
N TRP A 161 -10.76 7.29 19.60
CA TRP A 161 -9.61 6.92 18.78
C TRP A 161 -8.48 6.35 19.65
N ASP A 162 -8.55 5.05 19.91
CA ASP A 162 -7.52 4.26 20.58
C ASP A 162 -6.88 3.24 19.61
N PRO A 163 -5.68 3.52 19.07
CA PRO A 163 -5.02 2.68 18.08
C PRO A 163 -4.85 1.21 18.49
N SER A 164 -4.57 0.94 19.77
CA SER A 164 -4.39 -0.44 20.25
C SER A 164 -5.69 -1.24 20.21
N SER A 165 -6.78 -0.69 20.76
CA SER A 165 -8.08 -1.35 20.76
C SER A 165 -8.67 -1.45 19.35
N LEU A 166 -8.46 -0.44 18.49
CA LEU A 166 -8.90 -0.46 17.09
C LEU A 166 -8.18 -1.55 16.28
N ALA A 167 -6.85 -1.65 16.42
CA ALA A 167 -6.07 -2.70 15.78
C ALA A 167 -6.51 -4.09 16.27
N SER A 168 -6.67 -4.26 17.59
CA SER A 168 -7.14 -5.50 18.19
C SER A 168 -8.55 -5.89 17.73
N PHE A 169 -9.46 -4.92 17.54
CA PHE A 169 -10.79 -5.20 16.99
C PHE A 169 -10.69 -5.78 15.58
N ILE A 170 -9.90 -5.16 14.69
CA ILE A 170 -9.72 -5.61 13.30
C ILE A 170 -9.05 -6.98 13.27
N GLU A 171 -8.07 -7.21 14.14
CA GLU A 171 -7.39 -8.50 14.26
C GLU A 171 -8.36 -9.61 14.69
N ASN A 172 -9.20 -9.35 15.70
CA ASN A 172 -10.09 -10.34 16.32
C ASN A 172 -11.39 -10.59 15.55
N PHE A 173 -11.99 -9.54 14.97
CA PHE A 173 -13.30 -9.62 14.30
C PHE A 173 -13.22 -9.40 12.79
N GLY A 174 -12.10 -8.90 12.26
CA GLY A 174 -11.96 -8.59 10.85
C GLY A 174 -12.62 -7.27 10.47
N THR A 175 -12.86 -7.10 9.18
CA THR A 175 -13.44 -5.88 8.60
C THR A 175 -14.88 -6.10 8.13
N HIS A 176 -15.21 -7.32 7.72
CA HIS A 176 -16.51 -7.69 7.16
C HIS A 176 -17.03 -9.00 7.76
N VAL A 177 -18.33 -9.24 7.62
CA VAL A 177 -19.00 -10.52 7.93
C VAL A 177 -19.11 -11.34 6.65
N VAL A 178 -18.84 -12.65 6.72
CA VAL A 178 -19.12 -13.59 5.62
C VAL A 178 -20.63 -13.81 5.49
N THR A 179 -21.21 -13.44 4.35
CA THR A 179 -22.67 -13.57 4.10
C THR A 179 -23.04 -14.71 3.18
N SER A 180 -22.15 -15.11 2.26
CA SER A 180 -22.30 -16.32 1.48
C SER A 180 -20.95 -16.94 1.14
N VAL A 181 -20.98 -18.26 0.93
CA VAL A 181 -19.84 -19.06 0.49
C VAL A 181 -20.31 -19.98 -0.64
N THR A 182 -19.64 -19.93 -1.78
CA THR A 182 -19.87 -20.82 -2.91
C THR A 182 -18.78 -21.88 -2.95
N ILE A 183 -19.16 -23.16 -2.90
CA ILE A 183 -18.25 -24.30 -3.03
C ILE A 183 -18.33 -24.90 -4.44
N GLY A 184 -17.21 -25.41 -4.93
CA GLY A 184 -17.12 -26.06 -6.23
C GLY A 184 -15.71 -26.04 -6.80
N GLY A 185 -15.61 -25.80 -8.10
CA GLY A 185 -14.34 -25.72 -8.82
C GLY A 185 -14.26 -24.48 -9.71
N LYS A 186 -13.08 -23.87 -9.85
CA LYS A 186 -12.81 -22.85 -10.86
C LYS A 186 -11.46 -23.04 -11.51
N ASP A 187 -11.41 -22.83 -12.82
CA ASP A 187 -10.21 -22.91 -13.64
C ASP A 187 -10.07 -21.63 -14.46
N VAL A 188 -9.17 -20.73 -14.05
CA VAL A 188 -9.16 -19.34 -14.51
C VAL A 188 -7.77 -18.91 -14.97
N ILE A 189 -7.73 -18.17 -16.07
CA ILE A 189 -6.57 -17.48 -16.61
C ILE A 189 -6.67 -16.01 -16.23
N TYR A 190 -5.61 -15.46 -15.67
CA TYR A 190 -5.45 -14.04 -15.39
C TYR A 190 -4.30 -13.50 -16.22
N ILE A 191 -4.50 -12.36 -16.85
CA ILE A 191 -3.49 -11.72 -17.69
C ILE A 191 -3.25 -10.32 -17.14
N LYS A 192 -1.98 -9.99 -16.94
CA LYS A 192 -1.49 -8.70 -16.46
C LYS A 192 -0.55 -8.09 -17.48
N GLN A 193 -0.94 -6.96 -18.06
CA GLN A 193 -0.09 -6.19 -18.98
C GLN A 193 0.54 -5.02 -18.23
N HIS A 194 1.87 -4.90 -18.28
CA HIS A 194 2.59 -3.76 -17.72
C HIS A 194 2.56 -2.54 -18.65
N HIS A 195 2.70 -1.32 -18.10
CA HIS A 195 2.66 -0.08 -18.88
C HIS A 195 3.75 0.02 -19.97
N SER A 196 4.89 -0.64 -19.78
CA SER A 196 5.99 -0.66 -20.76
C SER A 196 5.69 -1.51 -21.98
N SER A 197 4.64 -2.35 -21.93
CA SER A 197 4.21 -3.17 -23.06
C SER A 197 3.72 -2.31 -24.22
N PRO A 198 4.27 -2.45 -25.43
CA PRO A 198 3.84 -1.71 -26.62
C PRO A 198 2.51 -2.24 -27.18
N LEU A 199 2.07 -3.44 -26.76
CA LEU A 199 0.87 -4.09 -27.28
C LEU A 199 -0.38 -3.25 -27.06
N SER A 200 -1.19 -3.17 -28.10
CA SER A 200 -2.51 -2.55 -28.10
C SER A 200 -3.55 -3.42 -27.38
N THR A 201 -4.67 -2.80 -26.99
CA THR A 201 -5.80 -3.51 -26.39
C THR A 201 -6.36 -4.62 -27.28
N MET A 202 -6.33 -4.44 -28.61
CA MET A 202 -6.82 -5.45 -29.56
C MET A 202 -5.89 -6.66 -29.60
N GLU A 203 -4.57 -6.44 -29.61
CA GLU A 203 -3.60 -7.54 -29.57
C GLU A 203 -3.70 -8.33 -28.27
N ILE A 204 -3.92 -7.66 -27.13
CA ILE A 204 -4.17 -8.34 -25.85
C ILE A 204 -5.47 -9.14 -25.88
N LYS A 205 -6.55 -8.60 -26.46
CA LYS A 205 -7.81 -9.35 -26.62
C LYS A 205 -7.61 -10.63 -27.44
N ASN A 206 -6.88 -10.53 -28.55
CA ASN A 206 -6.56 -11.70 -29.39
C ASN A 206 -5.67 -12.69 -28.63
N TYR A 207 -4.68 -12.20 -27.89
CA TYR A 207 -3.81 -13.05 -27.08
C TYR A 207 -4.55 -13.80 -25.97
N VAL A 208 -5.47 -13.11 -25.27
CA VAL A 208 -6.36 -13.74 -24.27
C VAL A 208 -7.17 -14.86 -24.93
N GLN A 209 -7.72 -14.59 -26.12
CA GLN A 209 -8.53 -15.54 -26.88
C GLN A 209 -7.73 -16.79 -27.27
N ASP A 210 -6.48 -16.62 -27.72
CA ASP A 210 -5.61 -17.73 -28.12
C ASP A 210 -5.25 -18.63 -26.94
N ILE A 211 -4.82 -18.05 -25.81
CA ILE A 211 -4.50 -18.82 -24.59
C ILE A 211 -5.74 -19.56 -24.07
N ARG A 212 -6.88 -18.88 -24.08
CA ARG A 212 -8.17 -19.47 -23.71
C ARG A 212 -8.49 -20.68 -24.58
N ASN A 213 -8.38 -20.56 -25.90
CA ASN A 213 -8.63 -21.69 -26.81
C ASN A 213 -7.64 -22.82 -26.56
N GLN A 214 -6.39 -22.51 -26.24
CA GLN A 214 -5.40 -23.53 -25.90
C GLN A 214 -5.71 -24.26 -24.59
N ARG A 215 -6.18 -23.56 -23.54
CA ARG A 215 -6.45 -24.15 -22.22
C ARG A 215 -7.73 -24.97 -22.17
N PHE A 216 -8.78 -24.51 -22.85
CA PHE A 216 -10.13 -25.06 -22.72
C PHE A 216 -10.61 -25.81 -23.97
N SER A 217 -9.73 -26.09 -24.94
CA SER A 217 -10.06 -26.94 -26.08
C SER A 217 -9.93 -28.43 -25.71
N ASP A 218 -10.95 -29.21 -26.05
CA ASP A 218 -10.94 -30.66 -25.90
C ASP A 218 -9.98 -31.29 -26.91
N LYS A 219 -8.73 -31.54 -26.49
CA LYS A 219 -7.82 -32.43 -27.23
C LYS A 219 -8.13 -33.89 -26.92
N GLU A 220 -9.36 -34.33 -27.17
CA GLU A 220 -9.68 -35.75 -27.26
C GLU A 220 -9.58 -36.19 -28.73
N SER A 221 -8.33 -36.37 -29.19
CA SER A 221 -7.88 -37.20 -30.33
C SER A 221 -6.55 -36.69 -30.87
N HIS A 222 -5.68 -37.63 -31.24
CA HIS A 222 -4.33 -37.49 -31.81
C HIS A 222 -3.16 -37.54 -30.82
N THR A 223 -2.85 -38.78 -30.44
CA THR A 223 -1.49 -39.29 -30.65
C THR A 223 -1.05 -39.03 -32.09
N SER A 224 -0.13 -38.09 -32.32
CA SER A 224 1.01 -38.23 -33.24
C SER A 224 1.84 -36.94 -33.30
N SER A 225 3.10 -37.12 -33.65
CA SER A 225 4.21 -36.17 -33.66
C SER A 225 3.94 -34.83 -34.35
N GLY A 226 4.45 -33.76 -33.73
CA GLY A 226 4.73 -32.49 -34.39
C GLY A 226 5.91 -31.81 -33.71
N GLN A 227 7.13 -32.17 -34.10
CA GLN A 227 8.34 -31.38 -33.80
C GLN A 227 8.11 -29.94 -34.26
N ILE A 228 8.02 -28.99 -33.33
CA ILE A 228 8.18 -27.58 -33.65
C ILE A 228 9.61 -27.21 -33.22
N LYS A 229 10.50 -27.10 -34.22
CA LYS A 229 11.85 -26.56 -34.07
C LYS A 229 11.76 -25.13 -33.52
N LEU A 230 12.11 -24.93 -32.25
CA LEU A 230 12.49 -23.61 -31.75
C LEU A 230 14.02 -23.51 -31.82
N LYS A 231 14.49 -22.48 -32.50
CA LYS A 231 15.92 -22.21 -32.72
C LYS A 231 16.51 -21.75 -31.40
N ASP A 232 17.38 -22.59 -30.86
CA ASP A 232 18.11 -22.40 -29.61
C ASP A 232 19.03 -21.16 -29.69
N LYS A 233 18.88 -20.25 -28.72
CA LYS A 233 19.92 -19.33 -28.27
C LYS A 233 19.77 -19.20 -26.76
N GLY A 234 20.62 -19.96 -26.07
CA GLY A 234 20.60 -20.16 -24.63
C GLY A 234 20.68 -18.88 -23.79
N LEU A 235 19.90 -18.91 -22.70
CA LEU A 235 20.19 -18.23 -21.45
C LEU A 235 19.47 -19.01 -20.33
N ASP A 236 20.17 -19.20 -19.20
CA ASP A 236 19.87 -20.15 -18.11
C ASP A 236 18.43 -20.12 -17.55
N PRO A 237 17.88 -21.29 -17.13
CA PRO A 237 16.61 -21.38 -16.43
C PRO A 237 16.83 -21.12 -14.94
N GLY A 238 16.72 -19.88 -14.51
CA GLY A 238 16.76 -19.55 -13.09
C GLY A 238 16.22 -18.16 -12.81
N LEU A 239 14.97 -18.10 -12.34
CA LEU A 239 14.44 -17.16 -11.31
C LEU A 239 12.90 -17.12 -11.38
N PHE A 240 12.23 -18.01 -10.65
CA PHE A 240 10.86 -17.76 -10.19
C PHE A 240 10.75 -18.10 -8.71
N ASN A 241 10.80 -17.05 -7.88
CA ASN A 241 10.29 -17.12 -6.51
C ASN A 241 8.79 -16.84 -6.55
N SER A 242 7.97 -17.88 -6.44
CA SER A 242 6.57 -17.74 -6.02
C SER A 242 6.39 -18.51 -4.72
N GLN A 243 6.35 -17.77 -3.61
CA GLN A 243 6.00 -18.31 -2.30
C GLN A 243 4.50 -18.63 -2.28
N GLY A 244 4.18 -19.89 -2.53
CA GLY A 244 2.86 -20.47 -2.36
C GLY A 244 2.97 -21.98 -2.52
N ILE A 245 2.58 -22.73 -1.50
CA ILE A 245 2.58 -24.21 -1.48
C ILE A 245 1.45 -24.70 -2.40
N TYR A 246 1.71 -24.74 -3.70
CA TYR A 246 0.92 -25.48 -4.69
C TYR A 246 1.91 -26.13 -5.65
N PRO A 247 1.76 -27.44 -5.98
CA PRO A 247 2.58 -28.06 -7.01
C PRO A 247 2.30 -27.35 -8.33
N GLN A 248 3.25 -26.57 -8.83
CA GLN A 248 3.20 -26.10 -10.20
C GLN A 248 3.49 -27.29 -11.12
N PRO A 249 2.75 -27.44 -12.25
CA PRO A 249 3.02 -28.51 -13.18
C PRO A 249 4.44 -28.39 -13.74
N SER A 250 5.18 -29.50 -13.70
CA SER A 250 6.57 -29.58 -14.17
C SER A 250 6.74 -29.33 -15.68
N ASN A 251 5.66 -29.11 -16.43
CA ASN A 251 5.64 -28.90 -17.88
C ASN A 251 4.48 -27.96 -18.33
N ALA A 252 4.26 -26.83 -17.64
CA ALA A 252 3.47 -25.76 -18.27
C ALA A 252 4.21 -25.29 -19.54
N PRO A 253 3.56 -25.20 -20.72
CA PRO A 253 4.19 -24.58 -21.88
C PRO A 253 4.52 -23.14 -21.50
N CYS A 254 5.81 -22.87 -21.35
CA CYS A 254 6.32 -21.52 -21.19
C CYS A 254 6.10 -20.81 -22.54
N LEU A 255 4.95 -20.15 -22.69
CA LEU A 255 4.81 -19.14 -23.72
C LEU A 255 5.60 -17.95 -23.21
N ASN A 256 6.80 -17.76 -23.78
CA ASN A 256 7.59 -16.54 -23.65
C ASN A 256 6.64 -15.34 -23.63
N GLY A 257 6.61 -14.62 -22.51
CA GLY A 257 5.81 -13.42 -22.37
C GLY A 257 6.13 -12.49 -23.52
N LYS A 258 5.12 -12.18 -24.34
CA LYS A 258 5.21 -11.12 -25.32
C LYS A 258 5.35 -9.82 -24.50
N GLU A 259 6.46 -9.11 -24.68
CA GLU A 259 6.64 -7.69 -24.30
C GLU A 259 5.91 -7.25 -23.02
N ASP A 260 6.42 -7.64 -21.84
CA ASP A 260 5.91 -7.24 -20.52
C ASP A 260 4.46 -7.63 -20.19
N VAL A 261 3.98 -8.76 -20.73
CA VAL A 261 2.71 -9.41 -20.36
C VAL A 261 2.97 -10.65 -19.51
N THR A 262 2.28 -10.75 -18.37
CA THR A 262 2.29 -11.92 -17.48
C THR A 262 0.98 -12.68 -17.60
N VAL A 263 1.06 -14.00 -17.78
CA VAL A 263 -0.09 -14.92 -17.79
C VAL A 263 -0.03 -15.79 -16.53
N ILE A 264 -1.15 -15.86 -15.80
CA ILE A 264 -1.23 -16.54 -14.50
C ILE A 264 -2.39 -17.53 -14.56
N PHE A 265 -2.07 -18.79 -14.32
CA PHE A 265 -3.05 -19.89 -14.27
C PHE A 265 -3.39 -20.13 -12.80
N ARG A 266 -4.66 -19.98 -12.41
CA ARG A 266 -5.13 -20.35 -11.06
C ARG A 266 -6.30 -21.31 -11.16
N ARG A 267 -6.21 -22.38 -10.40
CA ARG A 267 -7.26 -23.39 -10.23
C ARG A 267 -7.59 -23.53 -8.76
N ARG A 268 -8.83 -23.88 -8.46
CA ARG A 268 -9.29 -24.13 -7.08
C ARG A 268 -10.43 -25.13 -7.10
N GLY A 269 -10.37 -26.14 -6.23
CA GLY A 269 -11.29 -27.29 -6.22
C GLY A 269 -10.98 -28.28 -7.36
N GLY A 270 -11.36 -29.53 -7.17
CA GLY A 270 -10.96 -30.67 -8.01
C GLY A 270 -9.56 -31.20 -7.66
N ASP A 271 -9.06 -32.11 -8.49
CA ASP A 271 -7.71 -32.64 -8.41
C ASP A 271 -6.73 -31.74 -9.20
N ASP A 272 -5.83 -31.06 -8.50
CA ASP A 272 -4.85 -30.17 -9.11
C ASP A 272 -3.80 -30.90 -9.96
N LEU A 273 -3.68 -32.24 -9.83
CA LEU A 273 -2.77 -33.04 -10.66
C LEU A 273 -3.29 -33.21 -12.09
N GLU A 274 -4.60 -33.17 -12.30
CA GLU A 274 -5.24 -33.38 -13.60
C GLU A 274 -5.04 -32.19 -14.55
N GLN A 275 -4.16 -32.31 -15.55
CA GLN A 275 -3.84 -31.19 -16.44
C GLN A 275 -4.97 -30.83 -17.41
N ASN A 276 -5.70 -31.83 -17.90
CA ASN A 276 -6.79 -31.63 -18.85
C ASN A 276 -8.01 -31.02 -18.15
N HIS A 277 -8.54 -29.92 -18.70
CA HIS A 277 -9.68 -29.21 -18.13
C HIS A 277 -10.92 -30.11 -17.94
N THR A 278 -11.24 -30.91 -18.95
CA THR A 278 -12.44 -31.75 -18.98
C THR A 278 -12.34 -32.93 -18.01
N GLN A 279 -11.13 -33.49 -17.82
CA GLN A 279 -10.91 -34.50 -16.78
C GLN A 279 -10.92 -33.86 -15.39
N TRP A 280 -10.25 -32.73 -15.20
CA TRP A 280 -10.30 -31.96 -13.95
C TRP A 280 -11.74 -31.62 -13.55
N ALA A 281 -12.58 -31.16 -14.48
CA ALA A 281 -13.97 -30.79 -14.23
C ALA A 281 -14.79 -31.95 -13.62
N LYS A 282 -14.50 -33.20 -13.99
CA LYS A 282 -15.16 -34.40 -13.44
C LYS A 282 -14.79 -34.64 -11.97
N THR A 283 -13.59 -34.21 -11.54
CA THR A 283 -13.09 -34.38 -10.17
C THR A 283 -13.65 -33.35 -9.18
N VAL A 284 -14.23 -32.25 -9.67
CA VAL A 284 -14.72 -31.14 -8.83
C VAL A 284 -15.80 -31.59 -7.84
N ARG A 285 -16.69 -32.50 -8.24
CA ARG A 285 -17.74 -33.02 -7.35
C ARG A 285 -17.19 -33.78 -6.15
N SER A 286 -16.12 -34.55 -6.34
CA SER A 286 -15.50 -35.35 -5.28
C SER A 286 -14.51 -34.57 -4.41
N SER A 287 -14.06 -33.39 -4.85
CA SER A 287 -13.07 -32.60 -4.10
C SER A 287 -13.31 -31.09 -4.26
N PRO A 288 -14.48 -30.55 -3.90
CA PRO A 288 -14.75 -29.13 -4.04
C PRO A 288 -13.98 -28.30 -3.02
N ASP A 289 -13.74 -27.03 -3.37
CA ASP A 289 -13.20 -26.00 -2.49
C ASP A 289 -14.06 -24.73 -2.62
N VAL A 290 -13.85 -23.75 -1.74
CA VAL A 290 -14.49 -22.44 -1.80
C VAL A 290 -13.98 -21.65 -3.01
N ILE A 291 -14.88 -21.34 -3.93
CA ILE A 291 -14.53 -20.61 -5.15
C ILE A 291 -14.86 -19.12 -5.07
N GLU A 292 -15.91 -18.75 -4.32
CA GLU A 292 -16.40 -17.38 -4.15
C GLU A 292 -16.97 -17.17 -2.74
N MET A 293 -16.90 -15.93 -2.26
CA MET A 293 -17.48 -15.48 -0.98
C MET A 293 -18.10 -14.10 -1.18
N THR A 294 -19.18 -13.80 -0.45
CA THR A 294 -19.71 -12.44 -0.34
C THR A 294 -19.62 -11.93 1.08
N PHE A 295 -19.52 -10.62 1.21
CA PHE A 295 -19.27 -9.96 2.48
C PHE A 295 -20.30 -8.86 2.79
N TYR A 296 -20.36 -8.46 4.06
CA TYR A 296 -21.11 -7.30 4.51
C TYR A 296 -20.28 -6.52 5.55
N PRO A 297 -20.09 -5.19 5.44
CA PRO A 297 -19.23 -4.45 6.36
C PRO A 297 -19.71 -4.54 7.81
N ILE A 298 -18.80 -4.84 8.76
CA ILE A 298 -19.15 -4.91 10.19
C ILE A 298 -19.68 -3.57 10.68
N THR A 299 -19.11 -2.46 10.19
CA THR A 299 -19.50 -1.09 10.56
C THR A 299 -20.92 -0.74 10.14
N ALA A 300 -21.45 -1.37 9.09
CA ALA A 300 -22.85 -1.19 8.68
C ALA A 300 -23.84 -1.81 9.68
N LEU A 301 -23.40 -2.71 10.56
CA LEU A 301 -24.23 -3.37 11.57
C LEU A 301 -24.12 -2.72 12.97
N LEU A 302 -23.40 -1.61 13.09
CA LEU A 302 -23.11 -0.91 14.35
C LEU A 302 -23.94 0.37 14.54
N ASP A 303 -25.12 0.45 13.94
CA ASP A 303 -25.99 1.62 14.09
C ASP A 303 -26.37 1.85 15.56
N GLY A 304 -26.23 3.11 16.01
CA GLY A 304 -26.44 3.49 17.40
C GLY A 304 -25.30 3.14 18.37
N VAL A 305 -24.22 2.50 17.92
CA VAL A 305 -23.06 2.18 18.78
C VAL A 305 -22.07 3.35 18.84
N ALA A 306 -21.81 3.85 20.05
CA ALA A 306 -20.83 4.90 20.28
C ALA A 306 -19.43 4.47 19.79
N GLY A 307 -18.69 5.38 19.13
CA GLY A 307 -17.35 5.10 18.61
C GLY A 307 -17.29 4.38 17.25
N LYS A 308 -18.44 4.02 16.64
CA LYS A 308 -18.52 3.46 15.28
C LYS A 308 -17.73 4.27 14.25
N GLU A 309 -17.71 5.60 14.34
CA GLU A 309 -16.99 6.46 13.41
C GLU A 309 -15.48 6.24 13.46
N HIS A 310 -14.91 6.04 14.66
CA HIS A 310 -13.50 5.74 14.84
C HIS A 310 -13.14 4.39 14.23
N LEU A 311 -13.96 3.37 14.48
CA LEU A 311 -13.77 2.05 13.88
C LEU A 311 -13.91 2.08 12.36
N THR A 312 -14.91 2.81 11.85
CA THR A 312 -15.12 2.99 10.41
C THR A 312 -13.89 3.61 9.76
N ARG A 313 -13.38 4.70 10.33
CA ARG A 313 -12.16 5.36 9.84
C ARG A 313 -10.94 4.43 9.92
N ALA A 314 -10.76 3.67 11.00
CA ALA A 314 -9.65 2.74 11.15
C ALA A 314 -9.69 1.62 10.10
N ILE A 315 -10.86 1.02 9.88
CA ILE A 315 -11.07 -0.01 8.84
C ILE A 315 -10.82 0.57 7.44
N SER A 316 -11.33 1.77 7.15
CA SER A 316 -11.09 2.43 5.85
C SER A 316 -9.59 2.62 5.58
N LEU A 317 -8.84 3.12 6.56
CA LEU A 317 -7.39 3.28 6.43
C LEU A 317 -6.67 1.93 6.30
N TYR A 318 -7.11 0.91 7.04
CA TYR A 318 -6.53 -0.43 6.94
C TYR A 318 -6.74 -1.06 5.55
N LEU A 319 -7.91 -0.88 4.95
CA LEU A 319 -8.23 -1.40 3.61
C LEU A 319 -7.56 -0.62 2.48
N GLU A 320 -7.36 0.70 2.67
CA GLU A 320 -6.68 1.56 1.69
C GLU A 320 -5.17 1.33 1.68
N TYR A 321 -4.53 1.39 2.85
CA TYR A 321 -3.07 1.38 2.99
C TYR A 321 -2.47 0.00 3.19
N LYS A 322 -3.27 -0.97 3.66
CA LYS A 322 -2.87 -2.37 3.89
C LYS A 322 -1.56 -2.53 4.68
N PRO A 323 -1.37 -1.83 5.82
CA PRO A 323 -0.23 -2.12 6.68
C PRO A 323 -0.29 -3.59 7.15
N PRO A 324 0.85 -4.25 7.42
CA PRO A 324 0.84 -5.53 8.14
C PRO A 324 0.02 -5.41 9.43
N VAL A 325 -0.71 -6.47 9.80
CA VAL A 325 -1.62 -6.42 10.95
C VAL A 325 -0.86 -6.16 12.26
N GLU A 326 0.37 -6.66 12.35
CA GLU A 326 1.29 -6.46 13.48
C GLU A 326 1.75 -5.00 13.60
N GLU A 327 1.72 -4.25 12.49
CA GLU A 327 2.10 -2.84 12.40
C GLU A 327 0.90 -1.90 12.50
N LEU A 328 -0.33 -2.43 12.47
CA LEU A 328 -1.56 -1.64 12.37
C LEU A 328 -1.72 -0.66 13.53
N ARG A 329 -1.35 -1.06 14.75
CA ARG A 329 -1.36 -0.17 15.92
C ARG A 329 -0.46 1.05 15.67
N TYR A 330 0.79 0.84 15.27
CA TYR A 330 1.73 1.94 15.01
C TYR A 330 1.30 2.79 13.82
N PHE A 331 0.76 2.16 12.77
CA PHE A 331 0.17 2.86 11.64
C PHE A 331 -0.93 3.82 12.12
N LEU A 332 -1.89 3.36 12.93
CA LEU A 332 -3.00 4.15 13.45
C LEU A 332 -2.57 5.27 14.41
N GLU A 333 -1.54 5.04 15.24
CA GLU A 333 -0.91 6.07 16.10
C GLU A 333 -0.39 7.26 15.29
N PHE A 334 0.11 7.00 14.08
CA PHE A 334 0.73 8.00 13.21
C PHE A 334 -0.24 8.62 12.18
N GLN A 335 -1.55 8.32 12.27
CA GLN A 335 -2.61 8.97 11.47
C GLN A 335 -3.02 10.33 12.04
N ILE A 336 -2.01 11.12 12.38
CA ILE A 336 -2.12 12.49 12.87
C ILE A 336 -1.88 13.44 11.68
N PRO A 337 -2.59 14.58 11.59
CA PRO A 337 -2.34 15.58 10.56
C PRO A 337 -0.87 16.01 10.53
N ARG A 338 -0.29 16.05 9.33
CA ARG A 338 1.08 16.52 9.10
C ARG A 338 1.04 17.99 8.72
N ILE A 339 1.86 18.80 9.39
CA ILE A 339 1.95 20.25 9.19
C ILE A 339 3.38 20.60 8.81
N TRP A 340 3.54 21.59 7.93
CA TRP A 340 4.85 22.15 7.59
C TRP A 340 5.17 23.35 8.46
N ALA A 341 6.39 23.37 9.01
CA ALA A 341 6.97 24.49 9.73
C ALA A 341 8.13 25.10 8.91
N PRO A 342 8.30 26.43 8.88
CA PRO A 342 7.45 27.43 9.54
C PRO A 342 6.06 27.54 8.88
N VAL A 343 5.02 27.74 9.69
CA VAL A 343 3.67 27.96 9.19
C VAL A 343 3.63 29.33 8.53
N GLN A 344 3.17 29.40 7.27
CA GLN A 344 3.06 30.67 6.56
C GLN A 344 1.85 31.45 7.07
N ASP A 345 2.09 32.40 7.97
CA ASP A 345 1.10 33.42 8.30
C ASP A 345 0.99 34.41 7.12
N LYS A 346 0.02 34.17 6.23
CA LYS A 346 -0.40 35.16 5.23
C LYS A 346 -1.26 36.23 5.89
N ILE A 347 -0.73 36.95 6.89
CA ILE A 347 -1.39 38.16 7.39
C ILE A 347 -1.15 39.25 6.33
N PRO A 348 -2.19 39.75 5.64
CA PRO A 348 -2.02 40.83 4.68
C PRO A 348 -1.51 42.08 5.41
N GLY A 349 -0.38 42.63 4.98
CA GLY A 349 0.16 43.91 5.48
C GLY A 349 1.29 43.83 6.51
N HIS A 350 1.66 42.65 7.03
CA HIS A 350 2.88 42.50 7.84
C HIS A 350 4.09 42.18 6.96
N GLN A 351 4.71 43.22 6.40
CA GLN A 351 6.05 43.10 5.82
C GLN A 351 7.06 42.88 6.96
N ARG A 352 7.42 41.63 7.25
CA ARG A 352 8.62 41.36 8.07
C ARG A 352 9.80 42.07 7.41
N LYS A 353 10.54 42.90 8.16
CA LYS A 353 11.81 43.50 7.68
C LYS A 353 12.68 42.36 7.14
N GLU A 354 13.10 42.46 5.88
CA GLU A 354 13.90 41.41 5.24
C GLU A 354 15.22 41.26 6.00
N PRO A 355 15.51 40.09 6.60
CA PRO A 355 16.78 39.86 7.26
C PRO A 355 17.92 39.93 6.24
N VAL A 356 19.09 40.42 6.65
CA VAL A 356 20.29 40.41 5.82
C VAL A 356 20.72 38.95 5.63
N CYS A 357 20.29 38.34 4.52
CA CYS A 357 20.64 36.97 4.21
C CYS A 357 22.03 36.91 3.54
N PRO A 358 22.92 35.98 3.96
CA PRO A 358 24.08 35.65 3.15
C PRO A 358 23.64 35.08 1.80
N SER A 359 24.53 35.11 0.81
CA SER A 359 24.19 34.70 -0.55
C SER A 359 25.20 33.73 -1.15
N LEU A 360 24.69 32.81 -1.95
CA LEU A 360 25.44 31.96 -2.85
C LEU A 360 25.46 32.57 -4.25
N GLN A 361 26.59 32.42 -4.94
CA GLN A 361 26.82 32.93 -6.28
C GLN A 361 27.36 31.81 -7.17
N PHE A 362 26.75 31.64 -8.35
CA PHE A 362 27.06 30.52 -9.27
C PHE A 362 27.79 30.96 -10.55
N SER A 363 28.01 32.26 -10.76
CA SER A 363 28.83 32.84 -11.83
C SER A 363 29.17 34.31 -11.51
N MET A 364 30.21 34.87 -12.14
CA MET A 364 30.72 36.24 -11.85
C MET A 364 29.64 37.33 -11.94
N MET A 365 28.76 37.26 -12.94
CA MET A 365 27.64 38.21 -13.14
C MET A 365 26.27 37.54 -12.91
N GLY A 366 26.24 36.45 -12.16
CA GLY A 366 25.02 35.66 -11.91
C GLY A 366 24.12 36.28 -10.83
N GLN A 367 22.85 35.90 -10.86
CA GLN A 367 21.92 36.18 -9.76
C GLN A 367 22.40 35.49 -8.47
N LYS A 368 22.23 36.19 -7.35
CA LYS A 368 22.55 35.70 -6.01
C LYS A 368 21.37 34.93 -5.43
N LEU A 369 21.63 33.75 -4.89
CA LEU A 369 20.68 32.97 -4.11
C LEU A 369 20.89 33.29 -2.63
N TYR A 370 19.96 34.01 -2.03
CA TYR A 370 20.00 34.34 -0.61
C TYR A 370 19.64 33.12 0.22
N VAL A 371 20.22 32.98 1.41
CA VAL A 371 19.96 31.84 2.31
C VAL A 371 19.36 32.37 3.60
N SER A 372 18.16 31.89 3.94
CA SER A 372 17.54 32.17 5.24
C SER A 372 18.28 31.42 6.34
N GLN A 373 18.74 32.14 7.35
CA GLN A 373 19.37 31.58 8.55
C GLN A 373 18.39 31.38 9.71
N GLU A 374 17.09 31.49 9.45
CA GLU A 374 16.04 31.27 10.45
C GLU A 374 16.11 29.84 11.00
N GLN A 375 16.12 29.72 12.32
CA GLN A 375 16.09 28.43 13.00
C GLN A 375 14.65 27.92 13.05
N VAL A 376 14.38 26.80 12.39
CA VAL A 376 13.07 26.17 12.43
C VAL A 376 13.12 25.05 13.45
N SER A 377 12.31 25.15 14.50
CA SER A 377 12.19 24.13 15.56
C SER A 377 10.72 23.86 15.84
N VAL A 378 10.36 22.58 15.96
CA VAL A 378 8.97 22.14 16.18
C VAL A 378 8.72 21.62 17.60
N GLY A 379 9.73 21.74 18.48
CA GLY A 379 9.67 21.27 19.86
C GLY A 379 9.49 19.75 19.95
N ARG A 380 8.65 19.29 20.88
CA ARG A 380 8.34 17.86 21.10
C ARG A 380 7.29 17.34 20.11
N LYS A 381 7.55 17.54 18.83
CA LYS A 381 6.71 17.06 17.72
C LYS A 381 7.54 16.22 16.78
N PRO A 382 7.14 14.97 16.49
CA PRO A 382 7.93 14.11 15.63
C PRO A 382 7.98 14.65 14.20
N VAL A 383 9.18 14.76 13.64
CA VAL A 383 9.42 15.20 12.25
C VAL A 383 9.36 13.98 11.33
N THR A 384 8.58 14.08 10.26
CA THR A 384 8.35 13.03 9.26
C THR A 384 8.87 13.40 7.87
N GLY A 385 9.44 14.59 7.70
CA GLY A 385 10.00 15.03 6.42
C GLY A 385 10.67 16.40 6.48
N LEU A 386 11.44 16.71 5.43
CA LEU A 386 12.08 17.99 5.21
C LEU A 386 11.96 18.41 3.74
N GLN A 387 12.01 19.70 3.48
CA GLN A 387 11.95 20.25 2.12
C GLN A 387 12.76 21.55 2.03
N LEU A 388 13.44 21.76 0.90
CA LEU A 388 14.01 23.06 0.53
C LEU A 388 12.97 23.88 -0.24
N ARG A 389 12.80 25.15 0.12
CA ARG A 389 11.87 26.07 -0.57
C ARG A 389 12.54 27.38 -0.94
N LEU A 390 12.12 27.93 -2.08
CA LEU A 390 12.46 29.27 -2.52
C LEU A 390 11.34 30.24 -2.13
N GLU A 391 11.66 31.16 -1.24
CA GLU A 391 10.76 32.17 -0.71
C GLU A 391 11.05 33.58 -1.26
N GLY A 392 10.15 34.51 -0.93
CA GLY A 392 10.19 35.90 -1.37
C GLY A 392 9.53 36.11 -2.72
N ILE A 393 9.22 37.37 -3.04
CA ILE A 393 8.55 37.76 -4.29
C ILE A 393 9.40 37.34 -5.51
N LYS A 394 10.73 37.43 -5.38
CA LYS A 394 11.70 37.03 -6.41
C LYS A 394 12.05 35.55 -6.37
N GLN A 395 11.48 34.77 -5.42
CA GLN A 395 11.78 33.35 -5.19
C GLN A 395 13.30 33.07 -5.17
N ASN A 396 14.08 33.97 -4.58
CA ASN A 396 15.53 33.93 -4.57
C ASN A 396 16.10 33.73 -3.16
N ARG A 397 15.25 33.34 -2.20
CA ARG A 397 15.63 33.06 -0.82
C ARG A 397 15.44 31.59 -0.50
N LEU A 398 16.52 30.85 -0.35
CA LEU A 398 16.51 29.46 0.07
C LEU A 398 16.17 29.34 1.56
N SER A 399 15.22 28.47 1.87
CA SER A 399 14.76 28.15 3.22
C SER A 399 14.62 26.63 3.37
N ILE A 400 14.67 26.15 4.62
CA ILE A 400 14.40 24.75 4.96
C ILE A 400 13.11 24.67 5.76
N HIS A 401 12.23 23.73 5.38
CA HIS A 401 10.94 23.50 6.00
C HIS A 401 10.92 22.08 6.56
N LEU A 402 10.26 21.89 7.70
CA LEU A 402 10.10 20.58 8.36
C LEU A 402 8.64 20.18 8.37
N GLN A 403 8.37 18.95 7.96
CA GLN A 403 7.06 18.34 8.14
C GLN A 403 7.04 17.62 9.48
N HIS A 404 6.07 17.93 10.32
CA HIS A 404 5.91 17.31 11.63
C HIS A 404 4.45 16.94 11.90
N LEU A 405 4.23 16.05 12.87
CA LEU A 405 2.88 15.72 13.32
C LEU A 405 2.29 16.90 14.13
N ALA A 406 1.01 17.20 13.92
CA ALA A 406 0.32 18.32 14.57
C ALA A 406 0.33 18.20 16.10
N SER A 407 0.16 16.97 16.59
CA SER A 407 0.22 16.56 17.99
C SER A 407 1.19 15.38 18.18
N LEU A 408 1.61 15.16 19.42
CA LEU A 408 2.45 14.03 19.81
C LEU A 408 1.61 12.72 19.79
N PRO A 409 2.07 11.65 19.10
CA PRO A 409 1.44 10.33 19.15
C PRO A 409 1.28 9.81 20.58
N LYS A 410 0.19 9.09 20.87
CA LYS A 410 -0.08 8.60 22.22
C LYS A 410 1.01 7.61 22.67
N ILE A 411 1.50 6.80 21.74
CA ILE A 411 2.60 5.87 22.00
C ILE A 411 3.90 6.57 22.44
N LEU A 412 4.09 7.84 22.10
CA LEU A 412 5.26 8.62 22.49
C LEU A 412 5.06 9.41 23.79
N LEU A 413 3.84 9.53 24.31
CA LEU A 413 3.57 10.28 25.53
C LEU A 413 4.40 9.81 26.73
N PRO A 414 4.54 8.49 27.03
CA PRO A 414 5.33 8.03 28.17
C PRO A 414 6.81 8.43 28.09
N HIS A 415 7.33 8.68 26.88
CA HIS A 415 8.73 8.93 26.60
C HIS A 415 9.04 10.41 26.34
N TRP A 416 8.02 11.19 25.95
CA TRP A 416 8.24 12.51 25.35
C TRP A 416 7.22 13.57 25.72
N ASP A 417 6.26 13.27 26.60
CA ASP A 417 5.35 14.29 27.13
C ASP A 417 6.09 15.34 27.98
N THR A 418 5.52 16.53 28.12
CA THR A 418 6.11 17.76 28.69
C THR A 418 6.86 17.54 30.01
N HIS A 419 6.36 16.65 30.87
CA HIS A 419 6.94 16.32 32.18
C HIS A 419 8.15 15.38 32.12
N VAL A 420 8.36 14.68 31.00
CA VAL A 420 9.49 13.76 30.83
C VAL A 420 10.78 14.56 30.61
N ALA A 421 11.79 14.30 31.44
CA ALA A 421 13.09 14.94 31.33
C ALA A 421 13.93 14.30 30.21
N ILE A 422 14.16 15.06 29.14
CA ILE A 422 14.90 14.61 27.94
C ILE A 422 16.23 15.35 27.72
N GLY A 423 16.58 16.28 28.61
CA GLY A 423 17.71 17.19 28.44
C GLY A 423 17.43 18.28 27.40
N ALA A 424 18.43 19.16 27.19
CA ALA A 424 18.35 20.23 26.20
C ALA A 424 18.56 19.68 24.78
N PRO A 425 17.74 20.08 23.79
CA PRO A 425 18.00 19.77 22.39
C PRO A 425 19.38 20.27 21.94
N LYS A 426 20.08 19.47 21.14
CA LYS A 426 21.46 19.76 20.69
C LYS A 426 21.50 20.02 19.19
N TRP A 427 22.10 21.13 18.77
CA TRP A 427 22.36 21.41 17.36
C TRP A 427 23.61 20.65 16.89
N GLN A 428 23.46 19.85 15.85
CA GLN A 428 24.54 19.15 15.16
C GLN A 428 24.65 19.62 13.72
N GLY A 429 25.86 19.63 13.18
CA GLY A 429 26.14 20.07 11.82
C GLY A 429 27.59 19.81 11.44
N PRO A 430 27.95 20.08 10.19
CA PRO A 430 29.30 19.87 9.69
C PRO A 430 30.30 20.85 10.31
N GLU A 431 31.56 20.44 10.37
CA GLU A 431 32.67 21.29 10.78
C GLU A 431 33.17 22.15 9.60
N GLU A 432 33.41 23.44 9.84
CA GLU A 432 33.83 24.42 8.82
C GLU A 432 35.19 24.08 8.19
N GLN A 433 36.03 23.32 8.90
CA GLN A 433 37.38 22.97 8.47
C GLN A 433 37.46 21.68 7.63
N ASP A 434 36.41 20.85 7.62
CA ASP A 434 36.43 19.59 6.86
C ASP A 434 36.01 19.78 5.40
N SER A 435 36.94 20.36 4.63
CA SER A 435 36.76 20.65 3.20
C SER A 435 36.57 19.43 2.30
N ARG A 436 36.78 18.20 2.81
CA ARG A 436 36.56 16.95 2.06
C ARG A 436 35.11 16.78 1.63
N TRP A 437 34.18 17.39 2.36
CA TRP A 437 32.75 17.35 2.09
C TRP A 437 32.25 18.53 1.24
N PHE A 438 33.14 19.38 0.72
CA PHE A 438 32.73 20.57 -0.02
C PHE A 438 32.62 20.26 -1.51
N GLU A 439 31.39 20.19 -2.01
CA GLU A 439 31.12 19.94 -3.42
C GLU A 439 30.69 21.21 -4.14
N PRO A 440 31.30 21.55 -5.29
CA PRO A 440 30.89 22.71 -6.07
C PRO A 440 29.53 22.48 -6.71
N VAL A 441 28.62 23.46 -6.61
CA VAL A 441 27.27 23.33 -7.21
C VAL A 441 27.32 23.30 -8.73
N LYS A 442 28.16 24.14 -9.35
CA LYS A 442 28.29 24.17 -10.81
C LYS A 442 29.75 24.23 -11.27
N TRP A 443 30.52 25.14 -10.68
CA TRP A 443 31.87 25.47 -11.08
C TRP A 443 32.77 25.51 -9.85
N LYS A 444 34.01 25.01 -9.96
CA LYS A 444 34.98 24.91 -8.84
C LYS A 444 35.35 26.23 -8.17
N ASN A 445 35.12 27.37 -8.84
CA ASN A 445 35.50 28.70 -8.34
C ASN A 445 34.36 29.47 -7.68
N PHE A 446 33.17 28.86 -7.57
CA PHE A 446 31.95 29.51 -7.09
C PHE A 446 31.41 28.80 -5.85
N SER A 447 30.17 29.07 -5.45
CA SER A 447 29.59 28.49 -4.24
C SER A 447 29.59 26.96 -4.21
N HIS A 448 29.88 26.43 -3.02
CA HIS A 448 29.92 25.00 -2.71
C HIS A 448 28.80 24.64 -1.73
N VAL A 449 28.57 23.35 -1.55
CA VAL A 449 27.66 22.77 -0.56
C VAL A 449 28.44 21.78 0.28
N SER A 450 28.25 21.83 1.60
CA SER A 450 28.74 20.79 2.50
C SER A 450 27.84 19.56 2.40
N THR A 451 28.40 18.44 1.95
CA THR A 451 27.69 17.16 1.74
C THR A 451 27.88 16.16 2.89
N ALA A 452 28.45 16.63 4.01
CA ALA A 452 28.67 15.83 5.19
C ALA A 452 27.33 15.32 5.77
N PRO A 453 27.23 14.02 6.12
CA PRO A 453 26.05 13.48 6.77
C PRO A 453 25.90 14.06 8.19
N ILE A 454 24.70 14.53 8.50
CA ILE A 454 24.34 14.99 9.85
C ILE A 454 23.50 13.88 10.48
N GLU A 455 24.13 13.15 11.38
CA GLU A 455 23.56 12.08 12.18
C GLU A 455 24.10 12.21 13.61
N ASN A 456 23.35 11.73 14.60
CA ASN A 456 23.86 11.72 15.97
C ASN A 456 24.73 10.48 16.22
N PRO A 457 26.04 10.62 16.52
CA PRO A 457 26.93 9.49 16.75
C PRO A 457 26.57 8.69 18.01
N GLU A 458 25.80 9.25 18.96
CA GLU A 458 25.32 8.55 20.16
C GLU A 458 24.17 7.56 19.85
N THR A 459 23.66 7.51 18.61
CA THR A 459 22.57 6.60 18.22
C THR A 459 23.06 5.36 17.50
N PHE A 460 23.59 4.38 18.24
CA PHE A 460 23.85 3.04 17.70
C PHE A 460 22.60 2.17 17.75
N ILE A 461 22.43 1.29 16.77
CA ILE A 461 21.32 0.33 16.73
C ILE A 461 21.44 -0.60 17.95
N GLY A 462 20.41 -0.64 18.79
CA GLY A 462 20.35 -1.49 19.99
C GLY A 462 20.91 -0.88 21.28
N ASP A 463 21.41 0.36 21.27
CA ASP A 463 21.85 1.03 22.50
C ASP A 463 20.64 1.47 23.37
N LEU A 464 20.72 1.18 24.68
CA LEU A 464 19.69 1.45 25.68
C LEU A 464 19.70 2.91 26.17
N SER A 465 20.66 3.72 25.72
CA SER A 465 20.80 5.13 26.10
C SER A 465 19.69 6.06 25.55
N GLY A 466 18.83 5.55 24.66
CA GLY A 466 17.71 6.26 24.04
C GLY A 466 18.05 6.81 22.65
N VAL A 467 17.02 7.14 21.87
CA VAL A 467 17.20 7.58 20.47
C VAL A 467 17.20 9.10 20.39
N TYR A 468 17.98 9.66 19.48
CA TYR A 468 17.89 11.08 19.13
C TYR A 468 17.21 11.25 17.78
N ILE A 469 16.15 12.04 17.77
CA ILE A 469 15.36 12.35 16.57
C ILE A 469 15.50 13.83 16.22
N VAL A 470 15.32 14.15 14.93
CA VAL A 470 15.38 15.53 14.44
C VAL A 470 14.09 16.26 14.82
N THR A 471 14.24 17.46 15.40
CA THR A 471 13.13 18.35 15.80
C THR A 471 13.30 19.78 15.30
N GLY A 472 14.36 20.04 14.54
CA GLY A 472 14.60 21.34 13.94
C GLY A 472 15.68 21.29 12.88
N ALA A 473 15.73 22.31 12.04
CA ALA A 473 16.75 22.46 11.02
C ALA A 473 17.06 23.95 10.81
N GLN A 474 18.28 24.21 10.35
CA GLN A 474 18.76 25.54 10.01
C GLN A 474 19.70 25.44 8.80
N LEU A 475 19.62 26.42 7.91
CA LEU A 475 20.63 26.62 6.86
C LEU A 475 21.61 27.71 7.26
N GLY A 476 22.85 27.59 6.80
CA GLY A 476 23.88 28.60 7.02
C GLY A 476 24.84 28.68 5.85
N VAL A 477 25.64 29.74 5.84
CA VAL A 477 26.65 29.97 4.80
C VAL A 477 27.96 30.34 5.47
N TRP A 478 29.00 29.56 5.21
CA TRP A 478 30.37 29.95 5.56
C TRP A 478 30.96 30.81 4.45
N ASN A 479 31.61 31.90 4.83
CA ASN A 479 32.12 32.89 3.90
C ASN A 479 33.61 32.66 3.64
N PHE A 480 33.92 32.23 2.41
CA PHE A 480 35.29 32.06 1.91
C PHE A 480 35.53 32.95 0.67
N GLY A 481 34.93 34.14 0.64
CA GLY A 481 35.01 35.07 -0.48
C GLY A 481 34.14 34.63 -1.66
N SER A 482 34.76 34.20 -2.76
CA SER A 482 34.03 33.71 -3.96
C SER A 482 33.51 32.27 -3.81
N ARG A 483 33.99 31.53 -2.81
CA ARG A 483 33.64 30.12 -2.55
C ARG A 483 32.75 29.94 -1.32
N ASN A 484 31.69 30.72 -1.21
CA ASN A 484 30.73 30.56 -0.11
C ASN A 484 30.18 29.12 -0.05
N VAL A 485 30.19 28.52 1.13
CA VAL A 485 29.77 27.12 1.35
C VAL A 485 28.42 27.11 2.06
N LEU A 486 27.39 26.54 1.42
CA LEU A 486 26.12 26.26 2.06
C LEU A 486 26.26 25.05 2.98
N TYR A 487 25.79 25.18 4.22
CA TYR A 487 25.70 24.06 5.16
C TYR A 487 24.31 23.99 5.80
N MET A 488 24.01 22.82 6.35
CA MET A 488 22.79 22.56 7.11
C MET A 488 23.17 22.18 8.54
N ARG A 489 22.32 22.50 9.50
CA ARG A 489 22.38 21.99 10.88
C ARG A 489 21.03 21.38 11.22
N LEU A 490 21.04 20.31 12.00
CA LEU A 490 19.85 19.65 12.52
C LEU A 490 19.82 19.76 14.04
N LEU A 491 18.65 20.05 14.59
CA LEU A 491 18.41 20.04 16.03
C LEU A 491 17.93 18.66 16.43
N TYR A 492 18.63 18.03 17.37
CA TYR A 492 18.31 16.72 17.90
C TYR A 492 17.69 16.82 19.28
N SER A 493 16.58 16.09 19.48
CA SER A 493 15.97 15.87 20.78
C SER A 493 16.06 14.40 21.17
N ARG A 494 16.37 14.14 22.44
CA ARG A 494 16.43 12.78 22.98
C ARG A 494 15.01 12.23 23.19
N LEU A 495 14.86 10.96 22.88
CA LEU A 495 13.70 10.12 23.10
C LEU A 495 14.14 8.91 23.95
N PRO A 496 13.96 8.99 25.28
CA PRO A 496 14.35 7.93 26.20
C PRO A 496 13.58 6.62 25.99
N CYS A 497 14.20 5.51 26.38
CA CYS A 497 13.61 4.15 26.39
C CYS A 497 13.15 3.58 25.04
N CYS A 498 13.20 4.35 23.96
CA CYS A 498 13.04 3.83 22.61
C CYS A 498 14.38 3.35 22.04
N THR A 499 14.35 2.49 21.03
CA THR A 499 15.54 2.04 20.27
C THR A 499 15.29 2.10 18.77
N ILE A 500 16.35 2.25 17.96
CA ILE A 500 16.22 2.19 16.49
C ILE A 500 16.07 0.73 16.07
N ARG A 501 14.94 0.41 15.44
CA ARG A 501 14.69 -0.91 14.81
C ARG A 501 15.34 -1.01 13.44
N ARG A 502 15.19 0.03 12.61
CA ARG A 502 15.72 0.09 11.26
C ARG A 502 15.91 1.53 10.83
N SER A 503 16.95 1.81 10.06
CA SER A 503 17.14 3.10 9.37
C SER A 503 17.29 2.93 7.86
N LEU A 504 16.89 3.95 7.12
CA LEU A 504 16.96 4.04 5.67
C LEU A 504 17.35 5.46 5.27
N TRP A 505 18.33 5.58 4.38
CA TRP A 505 18.57 6.82 3.65
C TRP A 505 17.66 6.88 2.43
N ASP A 506 16.87 7.94 2.33
CA ASP A 506 16.10 8.18 1.12
C ASP A 506 16.95 8.95 0.10
N HIS A 507 17.22 8.28 -1.01
CA HIS A 507 18.03 8.80 -2.11
C HIS A 507 17.19 9.29 -3.29
N CYS A 508 15.86 9.09 -3.26
CA CYS A 508 14.98 9.43 -4.36
C CYS A 508 13.95 10.47 -3.91
N PRO A 509 13.88 11.65 -4.55
CA PRO A 509 12.72 12.51 -4.38
C PRO A 509 11.46 11.78 -4.87
N ASN A 510 10.30 12.10 -4.29
CA ASN A 510 9.01 11.44 -4.53
C ASN A 510 8.43 11.76 -5.93
N ASP A 511 9.26 11.66 -6.98
CA ASP A 511 8.97 12.01 -8.38
C ASP A 511 7.96 11.08 -9.04
N LYS A 512 7.74 9.89 -8.48
CA LYS A 512 6.82 8.89 -9.04
C LYS A 512 5.34 9.30 -8.91
N LEU A 513 4.98 10.11 -7.91
CA LEU A 513 3.60 10.56 -7.71
C LEU A 513 3.27 11.82 -8.54
N LYS A 514 4.25 12.73 -8.72
CA LYS A 514 4.04 14.01 -9.41
C LYS A 514 3.86 13.90 -10.92
N LYS A 515 4.40 12.85 -11.56
CA LYS A 515 4.18 12.60 -13.00
C LYS A 515 2.77 12.10 -13.33
N VAL A 516 2.02 11.57 -12.36
CA VAL A 516 0.66 11.03 -12.60
C VAL A 516 -0.40 12.12 -12.46
N VAL A 517 -0.27 13.02 -11.49
CA VAL A 517 -1.24 14.12 -11.27
C VAL A 517 -1.23 15.13 -12.42
N ALA A 518 -0.07 15.36 -13.07
CA ALA A 518 0.02 16.24 -14.23
C ALA A 518 -0.75 15.73 -15.47
N THR A 519 -1.09 14.44 -15.53
CA THR A 519 -1.73 13.81 -16.70
C THR A 519 -3.26 13.72 -16.55
N ILE A 520 -3.81 13.91 -15.34
CA ILE A 520 -5.25 13.77 -15.07
C ILE A 520 -5.97 15.16 -15.06
N GLY A 521 -5.22 16.25 -14.96
CA GLY A 521 -5.79 17.61 -14.85
C GLY A 521 -6.04 18.35 -16.17
N THR A 522 -5.99 17.69 -17.34
CA THR A 522 -6.09 18.39 -18.64
C THR A 522 -7.19 17.84 -19.53
N THR A 523 -8.46 17.97 -19.11
CA THR A 523 -9.60 17.94 -20.03
C THR A 523 -10.75 18.80 -19.51
N ASN A 524 -11.09 19.82 -20.32
CA ASN A 524 -12.30 20.68 -20.32
C ASN A 524 -12.27 21.84 -19.29
N SER A 525 -12.59 23.10 -19.61
CA SER A 525 -13.18 23.78 -20.77
C SER A 525 -12.77 25.26 -20.75
N GLY A 526 -12.65 25.90 -21.93
CA GLY A 526 -12.26 27.30 -22.04
C GLY A 526 -13.34 28.31 -21.62
N ASP A 527 -12.92 29.49 -21.16
CA ASP A 527 -13.23 30.75 -21.85
C ASP A 527 -12.42 31.95 -21.30
N SER A 528 -11.67 32.56 -22.21
CA SER A 528 -11.48 34.00 -22.47
C SER A 528 -11.23 35.04 -21.34
N SER A 529 -10.00 35.57 -21.35
CA SER A 529 -9.57 36.96 -21.11
C SER A 529 -9.38 37.48 -19.66
N SER A 530 -8.11 37.63 -19.24
CA SER A 530 -7.46 38.94 -19.01
C SER A 530 -6.09 38.76 -18.35
N GLY A 531 -5.11 39.58 -18.77
CA GLY A 531 -3.89 39.84 -18.00
C GLY A 531 -2.70 38.92 -18.28
N SER A 532 -1.93 39.30 -19.29
CA SER A 532 -0.54 38.88 -19.50
C SER A 532 0.31 38.96 -18.23
N GLN A 533 0.59 37.83 -17.60
CA GLN A 533 1.84 37.60 -16.88
C GLN A 533 2.44 36.30 -17.37
N GLU A 534 3.22 36.39 -18.45
CA GLU A 534 4.16 35.34 -18.83
C GLU A 534 5.06 35.07 -17.62
N ASN A 535 4.95 33.86 -17.10
CA ASN A 535 5.74 33.32 -16.02
C ASN A 535 7.23 33.62 -16.22
N VAL A 536 7.79 34.53 -15.42
CA VAL A 536 9.24 34.64 -15.22
C VAL A 536 9.69 33.31 -14.60
N VAL A 537 10.07 32.36 -15.44
CA VAL A 537 10.71 31.12 -15.02
C VAL A 537 11.99 31.52 -14.28
N ASN A 538 11.92 31.44 -12.96
CA ASN A 538 12.94 31.95 -12.09
C ASN A 538 14.27 31.20 -12.32
N LYS A 539 15.28 31.89 -12.88
CA LYS A 539 16.57 31.31 -13.28
C LYS A 539 17.31 30.63 -12.12
N LEU A 540 16.95 30.91 -10.87
CA LEU A 540 17.53 30.31 -9.67
C LEU A 540 16.92 28.96 -9.28
N ALA A 541 15.67 28.69 -9.67
CA ALA A 541 15.00 27.41 -9.39
C ALA A 541 15.72 26.22 -10.03
N LYS A 542 16.52 26.45 -11.08
CA LYS A 542 17.34 25.41 -11.71
C LYS A 542 18.49 24.90 -10.83
N PHE A 543 18.83 25.61 -9.74
CA PHE A 543 19.93 25.25 -8.84
C PHE A 543 19.48 24.54 -7.57
N VAL A 544 18.17 24.43 -7.32
CA VAL A 544 17.64 23.84 -6.07
C VAL A 544 16.58 22.81 -6.42
N ASP A 545 16.70 21.61 -5.87
CA ASP A 545 15.63 20.63 -5.88
C ASP A 545 14.66 20.93 -4.74
N MET A 546 13.43 21.28 -5.08
CA MET A 546 12.34 21.60 -4.15
C MET A 546 11.44 20.39 -3.86
N SER A 547 11.90 19.18 -4.20
CA SER A 547 11.17 17.95 -3.92
C SER A 547 10.94 17.73 -2.43
N GLU A 548 9.75 17.23 -2.10
CA GLU A 548 9.38 16.93 -0.72
C GLU A 548 9.99 15.59 -0.34
N MET A 549 10.92 15.62 0.62
CA MET A 549 11.44 14.43 1.25
C MET A 549 10.58 14.18 2.48
N SER A 550 9.53 13.39 2.34
CA SER A 550 8.67 12.99 3.46
C SER A 550 8.29 11.52 3.38
N LYS A 551 8.01 10.91 4.53
CA LYS A 551 7.39 9.59 4.61
C LYS A 551 6.05 9.66 5.34
N GLY A 552 5.04 9.06 4.74
CA GLY A 552 3.66 9.14 5.20
C GLY A 552 2.93 7.81 5.21
N PRO A 553 1.59 7.82 5.23
CA PRO A 553 0.75 6.63 5.20
C PRO A 553 1.01 5.73 3.98
N GLN A 554 1.38 6.35 2.84
CA GLN A 554 1.71 5.66 1.59
C GLN A 554 3.06 4.90 1.64
N ASP A 555 3.90 5.16 2.65
CA ASP A 555 5.25 4.59 2.79
C ASP A 555 5.27 3.54 3.92
N PRO A 556 4.97 2.26 3.66
CA PRO A 556 4.91 1.25 4.72
C PRO A 556 6.26 1.14 5.48
N PRO A 557 6.24 1.03 6.83
CA PRO A 557 5.08 0.84 7.71
C PRO A 557 4.44 2.14 8.26
N SER A 558 4.67 3.29 7.61
CA SER A 558 4.06 4.62 7.82
C SER A 558 4.40 5.44 9.07
N HIS A 559 5.10 4.85 10.04
CA HIS A 559 5.49 5.51 11.29
C HIS A 559 6.98 5.92 11.30
N TRP A 560 7.41 6.51 10.19
CA TRP A 560 8.79 6.93 9.98
C TRP A 560 9.10 8.25 10.67
N LEU A 561 10.25 8.31 11.36
CA LEU A 561 10.78 9.52 11.97
C LEU A 561 12.10 9.93 11.34
N VAL A 562 12.35 11.23 11.25
CA VAL A 562 13.63 11.73 10.76
C VAL A 562 14.69 11.64 11.85
N THR A 563 15.79 10.96 11.55
CA THR A 563 16.95 10.82 12.46
C THR A 563 18.24 11.41 11.88
N GLY A 564 18.19 11.94 10.66
CA GLY A 564 19.34 12.59 10.06
C GLY A 564 19.05 13.15 8.67
N GLY A 565 20.04 13.82 8.12
CA GLY A 565 19.92 14.43 6.81
C GLY A 565 21.25 14.96 6.30
N LYS A 566 21.29 15.27 5.01
CA LYS A 566 22.42 15.94 4.39
C LYS A 566 22.01 16.69 3.14
N LEU A 567 22.80 17.70 2.80
CA LEU A 567 22.74 18.31 1.48
C LEU A 567 23.58 17.48 0.50
N GLY A 568 23.30 17.64 -0.79
CA GLY A 568 24.08 17.03 -1.87
C GLY A 568 24.07 17.90 -3.11
N VAL A 569 24.92 17.56 -4.07
CA VAL A 569 24.89 18.16 -5.40
C VAL A 569 24.63 17.07 -6.45
N GLU A 570 23.57 17.21 -7.24
CA GLU A 570 23.26 16.29 -8.32
C GLU A 570 22.90 17.06 -9.59
N LYS A 571 23.59 16.78 -10.70
CA LYS A 571 23.40 17.44 -12.01
C LYS A 571 23.36 18.98 -11.91
N GLY A 572 24.16 19.54 -11.01
CA GLY A 572 24.25 20.98 -10.78
C GLY A 572 23.16 21.59 -9.90
N LYS A 573 22.38 20.76 -9.20
CA LYS A 573 21.33 21.15 -8.26
C LYS A 573 21.70 20.80 -6.83
N ILE A 574 21.38 21.70 -5.91
CA ILE A 574 21.39 21.47 -4.47
C ILE A 574 20.20 20.56 -4.15
N ILE A 575 20.48 19.39 -3.60
CA ILE A 575 19.48 18.39 -3.22
C ILE A 575 19.49 18.16 -1.71
N LEU A 576 18.37 17.70 -1.17
CA LEU A 576 18.22 17.29 0.22
C LEU A 576 18.03 15.78 0.29
N ARG A 577 18.79 15.11 1.16
CA ARG A 577 18.62 13.69 1.47
C ARG A 577 18.31 13.54 2.95
N VAL A 578 17.35 12.68 3.27
CA VAL A 578 16.84 12.52 4.63
C VAL A 578 17.00 11.06 5.06
N LYS A 579 17.42 10.85 6.31
CA LYS A 579 17.48 9.54 6.94
C LYS A 579 16.23 9.36 7.80
N TYR A 580 15.51 8.28 7.52
CA TYR A 580 14.32 7.87 8.26
C TYR A 580 14.63 6.65 9.10
N SER A 581 14.05 6.59 10.30
CA SER A 581 14.15 5.43 11.17
C SER A 581 12.78 5.01 11.70
N LEU A 582 12.66 3.70 11.92
CA LEU A 582 11.59 3.07 12.67
C LEU A 582 12.09 2.79 14.08
N LEU A 583 11.24 3.03 15.07
CA LEU A 583 11.58 2.85 16.46
C LEU A 583 10.85 1.65 17.06
N ASN A 584 11.48 1.03 18.05
CA ASN A 584 10.77 0.26 19.06
C ASN A 584 10.47 1.20 20.22
N TYR A 585 9.21 1.25 20.63
CA TYR A 585 8.69 2.17 21.64
C TYR A 585 8.70 1.54 23.03
#